data_AF-A0A0F7VCC1-F1
#
_entry.id   AF-A0A0F7VCC1-F1
#
_cell.length_a   1.000
_cell.length_b   1.000
_cell.length_c   1.000
_cell.angle_alpha   90.00
_cell.angle_beta   90.00
_cell.angle_gamma   90.00
#
_symmetry.space_group_name_H-M   'P 1'
#
loop_
_entity.id
_entity.type
_entity.pdbx_description
1 polymer ?
#
loop_
_entity_poly.entity_id
_entity_poly.type
_entity_poly.pdbx_seq_one_letter_code
_entity_poly.pdbx_strand_id
1 'polypeptide(L)'
;MEEEERLRLYRHLKKEERDAATLNKFGIWAGEPIADTPAAKMQPLVARTCRQTMRHLQQIEIERLDKQRNFQVPLFGPGDLMEVKYELSRSQQTFATFQGYCVEVRKKRLNSSFVLRNSYEGIGVEQRIPLYSPRIISLKVVSSCASPTQDFLLERHKPLTRDYRYKWKYNFRGRWSRRIGKHKPGIRSVEKKIRQRIVRIRKRYMGQRIEAGLPPYVWGGPYPQYGRKRSLFIRGEMYRRMLIYSFDERRRRAEKLRKRRQAVKWGVFKLRQPSVPPALTALPTYHPLYPGNLPK
;
A
#
# COMPACT_ATOMS: atom_id res chain seq x y z
N MET A 1 -40.94 17.06 21.88
CA MET A 1 -39.97 15.95 21.84
C MET A 1 -40.64 14.61 22.14
N GLU A 2 -41.51 14.52 23.15
CA GLU A 2 -42.20 13.26 23.48
C GLU A 2 -43.14 12.72 22.39
N GLU A 3 -43.83 13.58 21.65
CA GLU A 3 -44.77 13.15 20.61
C GLU A 3 -44.09 12.52 19.40
N GLU A 4 -42.95 13.05 18.96
CA GLU A 4 -42.19 12.46 17.86
C GLU A 4 -41.60 11.10 18.22
N GLU A 5 -41.14 10.95 19.46
CA GLU A 5 -40.64 9.67 19.97
C GLU A 5 -41.76 8.64 20.10
N ARG A 6 -42.94 9.05 20.58
CA ARG A 6 -44.16 8.22 20.59
C ARG A 6 -44.58 7.83 19.17
N LEU A 7 -44.50 8.74 18.20
CA LEU A 7 -44.85 8.47 16.81
C LEU A 7 -43.85 7.50 16.16
N ARG A 8 -42.55 7.62 16.49
CA ARG A 8 -41.50 6.68 16.03
C ARG A 8 -41.69 5.30 16.64
N LEU A 9 -41.95 5.22 17.94
CA LEU A 9 -42.28 3.98 18.64
C LEU A 9 -43.53 3.33 18.06
N TYR A 10 -44.60 4.11 17.85
CA TYR A 10 -45.84 3.62 17.23
C TYR A 10 -45.61 3.08 15.82
N ARG A 11 -44.83 3.79 14.99
CA ARG A 11 -44.46 3.31 13.64
C ARG A 11 -43.61 2.04 13.67
N HIS A 12 -42.72 1.91 14.66
CA HIS A 12 -41.90 0.72 14.85
C HIS A 12 -42.74 -0.48 15.28
N LEU A 13 -43.60 -0.30 16.30
CA LEU A 13 -44.50 -1.33 16.80
C LEU A 13 -45.48 -1.80 15.72
N LYS A 14 -46.08 -0.87 14.94
CA LYS A 14 -46.92 -1.24 13.79
C LYS A 14 -46.16 -1.99 12.69
N LYS A 15 -44.85 -1.76 12.56
CA LYS A 15 -44.02 -2.48 11.61
C LYS A 15 -43.74 -3.90 12.12
N GLU A 16 -43.42 -4.06 13.40
CA GLU A 16 -43.25 -5.37 14.04
C GLU A 16 -44.55 -6.21 14.02
N GLU A 17 -45.71 -5.58 14.25
CA GLU A 17 -47.02 -6.25 14.13
C GLU A 17 -47.29 -6.73 12.70
N ARG A 18 -46.93 -5.93 11.68
CA ARG A 18 -47.04 -6.33 10.26
C ARG A 18 -46.08 -7.45 9.92
N ASP A 19 -44.83 -7.36 10.36
CA ASP A 19 -43.81 -8.36 10.12
C ASP A 19 -44.20 -9.69 10.82
N ALA A 20 -44.78 -9.62 12.02
CA ALA A 20 -45.32 -10.78 12.74
C ALA A 20 -46.55 -11.39 12.05
N ALA A 21 -47.43 -10.57 11.47
CA ALA A 21 -48.58 -11.03 10.69
C ALA A 21 -48.17 -11.74 9.38
N THR A 22 -46.95 -11.54 8.89
CA THR A 22 -46.40 -12.25 7.71
C THR A 22 -45.74 -13.60 8.06
N LEU A 23 -45.80 -14.05 9.31
CA LEU A 23 -45.29 -15.35 9.74
C LEU A 23 -46.43 -16.36 9.85
N ASN A 24 -46.30 -17.51 9.18
CA ASN A 24 -47.24 -18.61 9.36
C ASN A 24 -47.05 -19.30 10.73
N LYS A 25 -48.01 -20.14 11.16
CA LYS A 25 -48.06 -20.83 12.47
C LYS A 25 -46.79 -21.64 12.86
N PHE A 26 -45.89 -21.88 11.90
CA PHE A 26 -44.60 -22.55 12.06
C PHE A 26 -43.37 -21.60 12.03
N GLY A 27 -43.55 -20.28 12.05
CA GLY A 27 -42.46 -19.29 12.01
C GLY A 27 -41.76 -19.17 10.65
N ILE A 28 -42.36 -19.70 9.59
CA ILE A 28 -41.85 -19.59 8.22
C ILE A 28 -42.37 -18.28 7.61
N TRP A 29 -41.46 -17.49 7.05
CA TRP A 29 -41.74 -16.22 6.39
C TRP A 29 -42.66 -16.45 5.18
N ALA A 30 -43.90 -15.95 5.27
CA ALA A 30 -44.92 -16.03 4.22
C ALA A 30 -44.92 -14.77 3.32
N GLY A 31 -43.75 -14.14 3.14
CA GLY A 31 -43.56 -13.07 2.17
C GLY A 31 -43.48 -13.60 0.74
N GLU A 32 -43.54 -12.70 -0.24
CA GLU A 32 -43.25 -13.00 -1.65
C GLU A 32 -41.98 -13.85 -1.77
N PRO A 33 -41.93 -14.85 -2.67
CA PRO A 33 -40.74 -15.69 -2.82
C PRO A 33 -39.51 -14.81 -2.98
N ILE A 34 -38.38 -15.21 -2.37
CA ILE A 34 -37.14 -14.40 -2.32
C ILE A 34 -36.75 -13.81 -3.69
N ALA A 35 -37.13 -14.48 -4.77
CA ALA A 35 -37.02 -14.09 -6.17
C ALA A 35 -37.58 -12.70 -6.52
N ASP A 36 -38.61 -12.22 -5.81
CA ASP A 36 -39.28 -10.95 -6.10
C ASP A 36 -38.74 -9.78 -5.29
N THR A 37 -37.90 -10.05 -4.28
CA THR A 37 -37.22 -9.00 -3.53
C THR A 37 -36.18 -8.27 -4.41
N PRO A 38 -35.97 -6.95 -4.20
CA PRO A 38 -34.89 -6.21 -4.89
C PRO A 38 -33.51 -6.85 -4.70
N ALA A 39 -33.33 -7.61 -3.61
CA ALA A 39 -32.11 -8.35 -3.32
C ALA A 39 -31.87 -9.53 -4.29
N ALA A 40 -32.92 -10.20 -4.78
CA ALA A 40 -32.78 -11.25 -5.79
C ALA A 40 -32.40 -10.71 -7.18
N LYS A 41 -32.72 -9.44 -7.46
CA LYS A 41 -32.31 -8.74 -8.69
C LYS A 41 -30.88 -8.18 -8.61
N MET A 42 -30.24 -8.18 -7.43
CA MET A 42 -28.86 -7.73 -7.29
C MET A 42 -27.89 -8.83 -7.73
N GLN A 43 -26.97 -8.49 -8.64
CA GLN A 43 -25.87 -9.39 -8.98
C GLN A 43 -24.95 -9.58 -7.76
N PRO A 44 -24.53 -10.82 -7.45
CA PRO A 44 -23.63 -11.06 -6.33
C PRO A 44 -22.32 -10.30 -6.52
N LEU A 45 -21.98 -9.47 -5.53
CA LEU A 45 -20.75 -8.69 -5.58
C LEU A 45 -19.52 -9.60 -5.60
N VAL A 46 -18.65 -9.41 -6.58
CA VAL A 46 -17.35 -10.08 -6.64
C VAL A 46 -16.56 -9.77 -5.36
N ALA A 47 -15.80 -10.73 -4.82
CA ALA A 47 -15.01 -10.53 -3.59
C ALA A 47 -14.05 -9.31 -3.62
N ARG A 48 -13.73 -8.77 -4.82
CA ARG A 48 -12.99 -7.53 -4.98
C ARG A 48 -13.86 -6.29 -4.71
N THR A 49 -15.08 -6.26 -5.24
CA THR A 49 -16.01 -5.13 -5.04
C THR A 49 -16.43 -5.08 -3.57
N CYS A 50 -16.76 -6.20 -2.93
CA CYS A 50 -17.04 -6.23 -1.48
C CYS A 50 -15.92 -5.60 -0.64
N ARG A 51 -14.65 -5.91 -0.95
CA ARG A 51 -13.49 -5.31 -0.25
C ARG A 51 -13.36 -3.81 -0.51
N GLN A 52 -13.68 -3.34 -1.71
CA GLN A 52 -13.67 -1.92 -2.04
C GLN A 52 -14.80 -1.19 -1.31
N THR A 53 -16.01 -1.75 -1.31
CA THR A 53 -17.16 -1.23 -0.59
C THR A 53 -16.89 -1.15 0.92
N MET A 54 -16.39 -2.23 1.53
CA MET A 54 -15.99 -2.22 2.96
C MET A 54 -14.93 -1.16 3.27
N ARG A 55 -13.93 -1.01 2.39
CA ARG A 55 -12.90 0.02 2.53
C ARG A 55 -13.51 1.42 2.48
N HIS A 56 -14.46 1.65 1.58
CA HIS A 56 -15.13 2.94 1.40
C HIS A 56 -16.02 3.27 2.60
N LEU A 57 -16.84 2.31 3.05
CA LEU A 57 -17.68 2.47 4.25
C LEU A 57 -16.83 2.79 5.49
N GLN A 58 -15.71 2.09 5.70
CA GLN A 58 -14.79 2.40 6.79
C GLN A 58 -14.19 3.80 6.68
N GLN A 59 -13.96 4.30 5.47
CA GLN A 59 -13.41 5.64 5.26
C GLN A 59 -14.45 6.72 5.61
N ILE A 60 -15.69 6.54 5.17
CA ILE A 60 -16.82 7.43 5.51
C ILE A 60 -17.01 7.49 7.02
N GLU A 61 -16.98 6.34 7.70
CA GLU A 61 -17.17 6.30 9.15
C GLU A 61 -16.01 6.97 9.91
N ILE A 62 -14.76 6.80 9.45
CA ILE A 62 -13.62 7.53 10.01
C ILE A 62 -13.83 9.04 9.86
N GLU A 63 -14.23 9.51 8.68
CA GLU A 63 -14.49 10.94 8.44
C GLU A 63 -15.64 11.48 9.29
N ARG A 64 -16.69 10.68 9.51
CA ARG A 64 -17.79 11.02 10.42
C ARG A 64 -17.31 11.14 11.86
N LEU A 65 -16.54 10.17 12.35
CA LEU A 65 -16.02 10.17 13.72
C LEU A 65 -15.01 11.29 13.95
N ASP A 66 -14.16 11.58 12.96
CA ASP A 66 -13.22 12.70 13.06
C ASP A 66 -13.93 14.06 13.10
N LYS A 67 -15.08 14.20 12.41
CA LYS A 67 -15.94 15.40 12.51
C LYS A 67 -16.70 15.50 13.83
N GLN A 68 -17.07 14.38 14.44
CA GLN A 68 -17.79 14.34 15.72
C GLN A 68 -16.89 14.61 16.94
N ARG A 69 -15.56 14.59 16.76
CA ARG A 69 -14.61 14.85 17.85
C ARG A 69 -14.52 16.32 18.19
N ASN A 70 -14.43 16.57 19.49
CA ASN A 70 -14.20 17.91 20.02
C ASN A 70 -12.71 18.26 20.12
N PHE A 71 -11.80 17.31 19.85
CA PHE A 71 -10.36 17.50 19.95
C PHE A 71 -9.65 17.02 18.68
N GLN A 72 -8.50 17.63 18.38
CA GLN A 72 -7.64 17.20 17.29
C GLN A 72 -6.71 16.08 17.76
N VAL A 73 -6.54 15.05 16.94
CA VAL A 73 -5.60 13.96 17.22
C VAL A 73 -4.19 14.45 16.88
N PRO A 74 -3.27 14.61 17.85
CA PRO A 74 -1.90 14.98 17.55
C PRO A 74 -1.19 13.87 16.76
N LEU A 75 -0.12 14.25 16.08
CA LEU A 75 0.80 13.30 15.46
C LEU A 75 1.68 12.68 16.54
N PHE A 76 1.60 11.35 16.69
CA PHE A 76 2.42 10.60 17.65
C PHE A 76 2.93 9.30 17.05
N GLY A 77 4.02 8.80 17.63
CA GLY A 77 4.68 7.55 17.28
C GLY A 77 4.98 6.67 18.49
N PRO A 78 5.60 5.50 18.28
CA PRO A 78 6.16 4.72 19.38
C PRO A 78 7.32 5.48 20.03
N GLY A 79 7.37 5.48 21.37
CA GLY A 79 8.35 6.18 22.18
C GLY A 79 7.84 7.49 22.78
N ASP A 80 6.75 8.06 22.27
CA ASP A 80 6.19 9.30 22.80
C ASP A 80 5.46 9.07 24.13
N LEU A 81 5.61 10.00 25.08
CA LEU A 81 4.83 10.05 26.31
C LEU A 81 3.49 10.71 26.02
N MET A 82 2.42 9.93 26.19
CA MET A 82 1.06 10.35 25.87
C MET A 82 0.22 10.41 27.13
N GLU A 83 -0.71 11.37 27.16
CA GLU A 83 -1.79 11.45 28.13
C GLU A 83 -3.12 11.28 27.40
N VAL A 84 -3.92 10.31 27.83
CA VAL A 84 -5.24 10.04 27.27
C VAL A 84 -6.28 10.12 28.36
N LYS A 85 -7.26 10.99 28.17
CA LYS A 85 -8.47 11.06 29.00
C LYS A 85 -9.59 10.29 28.33
N TYR A 86 -10.14 9.30 29.01
CA TYR A 86 -11.21 8.45 28.50
C TYR A 86 -12.37 8.33 29.48
N GLU A 87 -13.57 8.18 28.94
CA GLU A 87 -14.80 7.93 29.68
C GLU A 87 -14.91 6.43 30.03
N LEU A 88 -15.06 6.11 31.32
CA LEU A 88 -15.29 4.74 31.80
C LEU A 88 -16.77 4.39 31.71
N SER A 89 -17.62 5.27 32.25
CA SER A 89 -19.05 5.05 32.40
C SER A 89 -19.84 6.23 31.85
N ARG A 90 -20.80 5.94 30.96
CA ARG A 90 -21.64 6.95 30.32
C ARG A 90 -22.73 7.50 31.24
N SER A 91 -23.20 6.68 32.18
CA SER A 91 -24.27 7.07 33.11
C SER A 91 -23.76 8.00 34.21
N GLN A 92 -22.56 7.73 34.73
CA GLN A 92 -21.97 8.45 35.87
C GLN A 92 -20.96 9.52 35.46
N GLN A 93 -20.71 9.69 34.15
CA GLN A 93 -19.69 10.62 33.61
C GLN A 93 -18.32 10.46 34.28
N THR A 94 -17.94 9.23 34.58
CA THR A 94 -16.65 8.93 35.23
C THR A 94 -15.54 8.94 34.19
N PHE A 95 -14.51 9.74 34.44
CA PHE A 95 -13.36 9.86 33.55
C PHE A 95 -12.10 9.31 34.21
N ALA A 96 -11.24 8.67 33.43
CA ALA A 96 -9.89 8.35 33.85
C ALA A 96 -8.87 8.94 32.88
N THR A 97 -7.72 9.29 33.44
CA THR A 97 -6.58 9.76 32.69
C THR A 97 -5.49 8.71 32.79
N PHE A 98 -5.03 8.19 31.65
CA PHE A 98 -3.90 7.29 31.56
C PHE A 98 -2.74 8.01 30.91
N GLN A 99 -1.61 8.06 31.61
CA GLN A 99 -0.36 8.59 31.08
C GLN A 99 0.60 7.43 30.89
N GLY A 100 1.27 7.37 29.75
CA GLY A 100 2.23 6.30 29.48
C GLY A 100 2.96 6.46 28.17
N TYR A 101 4.03 5.69 28.00
CA TYR A 101 4.79 5.66 26.77
C TYR A 101 4.06 4.84 25.71
N CYS A 102 3.96 5.38 24.51
CA CYS A 102 3.42 4.67 23.36
C CYS A 102 4.39 3.55 22.94
N VAL A 103 3.96 2.29 23.05
CA VAL A 103 4.78 1.13 22.67
C VAL A 103 4.52 0.72 21.23
N GLU A 104 3.25 0.74 20.81
CA GLU A 104 2.82 0.24 19.50
C GLU A 104 1.70 1.10 18.93
N VAL A 105 1.76 1.40 17.62
CA VAL A 105 0.66 2.01 16.87
C VAL A 105 0.20 1.07 15.76
N ARG A 106 -1.04 0.58 15.86
CA ARG A 106 -1.69 -0.32 14.88
C ARG A 106 -2.59 0.47 13.93
N LYS A 107 -2.23 0.49 12.65
CA LYS A 107 -3.01 1.15 11.58
C LYS A 107 -3.92 0.16 10.87
N LYS A 108 -5.18 0.05 11.31
CA LYS A 108 -6.21 -0.87 10.77
C LYS A 108 -7.54 -0.16 10.45
N ARG A 109 -7.47 1.02 9.81
CA ARG A 109 -8.66 1.83 9.47
C ARG A 109 -9.48 2.13 10.73
N LEU A 110 -10.77 1.81 10.74
CA LEU A 110 -11.64 2.02 11.90
C LEU A 110 -11.12 1.29 13.16
N ASN A 111 -10.47 0.13 12.97
CA ASN A 111 -9.91 -0.68 14.05
C ASN A 111 -8.47 -0.27 14.41
N SER A 112 -8.05 0.94 14.06
CA SER A 112 -6.74 1.45 14.47
C SER A 112 -6.70 1.63 15.98
N SER A 113 -5.56 1.32 16.59
CA SER A 113 -5.37 1.39 18.05
C SER A 113 -3.91 1.66 18.36
N PHE A 114 -3.62 2.11 19.57
CA PHE A 114 -2.27 2.25 20.09
C PHE A 114 -2.19 1.67 21.49
N VAL A 115 -0.99 1.27 21.91
CA VAL A 115 -0.75 0.68 23.23
C VAL A 115 0.11 1.64 24.04
N LEU A 116 -0.39 2.06 25.19
CA LEU A 116 0.36 2.83 26.17
C LEU A 116 0.84 1.91 27.28
N ARG A 117 2.07 2.11 27.75
CA ARG A 117 2.66 1.39 28.87
C ARG A 117 3.12 2.38 29.93
N ASN A 118 2.78 2.10 31.19
CA ASN A 118 3.29 2.83 32.34
C ASN A 118 3.44 1.87 33.52
N SER A 119 4.25 2.26 34.51
CA SER A 119 4.35 1.54 35.77
C SER A 119 3.56 2.30 36.83
N TYR A 120 2.52 1.67 37.38
CA TYR A 120 1.73 2.21 38.49
C TYR A 120 2.01 1.34 39.72
N GLU A 121 2.40 1.97 40.83
CA GLU A 121 2.65 1.27 42.11
C GLU A 121 3.60 0.05 41.98
N GLY A 122 4.62 0.17 41.12
CA GLY A 122 5.58 -0.91 40.86
C GLY A 122 5.10 -2.01 39.90
N ILE A 123 3.86 -1.96 39.43
CA ILE A 123 3.29 -2.91 38.45
C ILE A 123 3.25 -2.27 37.06
N GLY A 124 3.83 -2.95 36.07
CA GLY A 124 3.76 -2.53 34.67
C GLY A 124 2.36 -2.76 34.09
N VAL A 125 1.65 -1.69 33.75
CA VAL A 125 0.34 -1.72 33.13
C VAL A 125 0.45 -1.34 31.65
N GLU A 126 -0.15 -2.14 30.79
CA GLU A 126 -0.31 -1.85 29.37
C GLU A 126 -1.79 -1.69 29.03
N GLN A 127 -2.14 -0.59 28.38
CA GLN A 127 -3.50 -0.31 27.94
C GLN A 127 -3.55 -0.11 26.43
N ARG A 128 -4.37 -0.93 25.75
CA ARG A 128 -4.66 -0.77 24.32
C ARG A 128 -5.87 0.13 24.14
N ILE A 129 -5.66 1.26 23.49
CA ILE A 129 -6.69 2.27 23.27
C ILE A 129 -7.07 2.28 21.78
N PRO A 130 -8.34 2.02 21.42
CA PRO A 130 -8.84 2.17 20.06
C PRO A 130 -8.85 3.64 19.64
N LEU A 131 -8.13 3.96 18.56
CA LEU A 131 -7.90 5.33 18.12
C LEU A 131 -9.22 6.05 17.85
N TYR A 132 -10.19 5.40 17.21
CA TYR A 132 -11.47 5.99 16.76
C TYR A 132 -12.62 5.81 17.75
N SER A 133 -12.35 5.53 19.02
CA SER A 133 -13.41 5.40 20.02
C SER A 133 -14.02 6.77 20.38
N PRO A 134 -15.35 6.88 20.48
CA PRO A 134 -16.03 8.10 20.93
C PRO A 134 -15.84 8.35 22.44
N ARG A 135 -15.35 7.36 23.20
CA ARG A 135 -15.08 7.50 24.64
C ARG A 135 -13.81 8.30 24.95
N ILE A 136 -12.98 8.59 23.94
CA ILE A 136 -11.79 9.41 24.12
C ILE A 136 -12.25 10.86 24.18
N ILE A 137 -11.84 11.58 25.22
CA ILE A 137 -12.21 12.98 25.44
C ILE A 137 -11.07 13.91 25.06
N SER A 138 -9.84 13.52 25.40
CA SER A 138 -8.64 14.26 25.02
C SER A 138 -7.47 13.33 24.84
N LEU A 139 -6.61 13.65 23.88
CA LEU A 139 -5.38 12.92 23.59
C LEU A 139 -4.26 13.94 23.39
N LYS A 140 -3.24 13.90 24.24
CA LYS A 140 -2.13 14.86 24.26
C LYS A 140 -0.79 14.14 24.25
N VAL A 141 0.17 14.71 23.53
CA VAL A 141 1.59 14.33 23.62
C VAL A 141 2.20 15.21 24.71
N VAL A 142 2.68 14.61 25.79
CA VAL A 142 3.31 15.33 26.91
C VAL A 142 4.78 15.58 26.62
N SER A 143 5.48 14.53 26.17
CA SER A 143 6.88 14.60 25.80
C SER A 143 7.11 13.69 24.61
N SER A 144 7.78 14.18 23.58
CA SER A 144 8.22 13.34 22.47
C SER A 144 9.65 12.90 22.75
N CYS A 145 9.89 11.58 22.72
CA CYS A 145 11.23 11.05 22.87
C CYS A 145 12.02 11.47 21.63
N ALA A 146 13.03 12.32 21.83
CA ALA A 146 13.80 13.00 20.81
C ALA A 146 14.10 12.14 19.57
N SER A 147 13.30 12.38 18.53
CA SER A 147 13.63 12.19 17.13
C SER A 147 12.97 13.37 16.41
N PRO A 148 13.57 13.94 15.34
CA PRO A 148 12.99 15.02 14.55
C PRO A 148 11.79 14.48 13.76
N THR A 149 10.77 13.99 14.46
CA THR A 149 9.80 13.03 13.94
C THR A 149 8.54 13.70 13.46
N GLN A 150 8.18 14.88 13.99
CA GLN A 150 7.19 15.71 13.30
C GLN A 150 7.71 16.03 11.90
N ASP A 151 8.96 16.48 11.75
CA ASP A 151 9.57 16.68 10.43
C ASP A 151 9.74 15.37 9.65
N PHE A 152 10.22 14.26 10.24
CA PHE A 152 10.37 12.97 9.53
C PHE A 152 9.04 12.33 9.08
N LEU A 153 7.92 12.62 9.77
CA LEU A 153 6.58 12.13 9.42
C LEU A 153 5.82 13.11 8.51
N LEU A 154 6.04 14.42 8.63
CA LEU A 154 5.48 15.47 7.76
C LEU A 154 6.23 15.54 6.43
N GLU A 155 7.56 15.45 6.46
CA GLU A 155 8.37 15.14 5.31
C GLU A 155 8.01 13.72 4.88
N ARG A 156 7.27 13.61 3.77
CA ARG A 156 7.30 12.37 2.98
C ARG A 156 8.73 12.19 2.52
N HIS A 157 9.58 11.57 3.34
CA HIS A 157 10.84 11.04 2.84
C HIS A 157 10.43 10.13 1.68
N LYS A 158 10.87 10.52 0.47
CA LYS A 158 10.82 9.64 -0.69
C LYS A 158 11.33 8.30 -0.16
N PRO A 159 10.55 7.21 -0.24
CA PRO A 159 10.93 5.94 0.37
C PRO A 159 12.35 5.70 -0.08
N LEU A 160 13.34 5.63 0.82
CA LEU A 160 14.78 5.65 0.50
C LEU A 160 14.98 5.00 -0.86
N THR A 161 15.06 5.80 -1.94
CA THR A 161 14.59 5.33 -3.25
C THR A 161 15.26 4.01 -3.53
N ARG A 162 14.43 2.97 -3.68
CA ARG A 162 14.80 1.68 -4.24
C ARG A 162 15.21 1.87 -5.71
N ASP A 163 16.18 2.71 -5.99
CA ASP A 163 16.98 2.68 -7.22
C ASP A 163 17.94 1.48 -7.19
N TYR A 164 17.46 0.35 -6.66
CA TYR A 164 17.81 -0.99 -7.11
C TYR A 164 17.12 -1.31 -8.45
N ARG A 165 16.42 -0.34 -9.05
CA ARG A 165 16.20 -0.29 -10.50
C ARG A 165 17.56 -0.49 -11.17
N TYR A 166 17.76 -1.68 -11.72
CA TYR A 166 18.85 -2.02 -12.63
C TYR A 166 20.25 -2.24 -12.02
N LYS A 167 20.51 -3.43 -11.47
CA LYS A 167 21.83 -4.08 -11.72
C LYS A 167 21.88 -5.61 -11.73
N TRP A 168 20.75 -6.31 -11.69
CA TRP A 168 20.76 -7.77 -11.83
C TRP A 168 21.00 -8.24 -13.28
N LYS A 169 20.82 -7.34 -14.27
CA LYS A 169 21.11 -7.58 -15.70
C LYS A 169 22.61 -7.71 -16.05
N TYR A 170 23.53 -7.48 -15.10
CA TYR A 170 24.98 -7.60 -15.36
C TYR A 170 25.58 -8.97 -15.06
N ASN A 171 24.75 -9.96 -14.69
CA ASN A 171 25.23 -11.30 -14.41
C ASN A 171 25.02 -12.30 -15.55
N PHE A 172 24.70 -11.84 -16.77
CA PHE A 172 24.83 -12.67 -17.96
C PHE A 172 26.26 -12.53 -18.50
N ARG A 173 27.08 -13.55 -18.21
CA ARG A 173 28.46 -13.66 -18.68
C ARG A 173 28.44 -13.87 -20.20
N GLY A 174 28.97 -12.89 -20.94
CA GLY A 174 29.29 -13.01 -22.34
C GLY A 174 30.75 -12.61 -22.59
N ARG A 175 31.28 -13.04 -23.74
CA ARG A 175 32.68 -12.89 -24.20
C ARG A 175 33.22 -11.44 -24.28
N TRP A 176 32.40 -10.44 -23.95
CA TRP A 176 32.69 -9.00 -24.10
C TRP A 176 32.52 -8.18 -22.80
N SER A 177 32.69 -8.78 -21.62
CA SER A 177 32.60 -8.01 -20.35
C SER A 177 33.81 -7.08 -20.15
N ARG A 178 33.56 -5.80 -19.85
CA ARG A 178 34.61 -4.80 -19.52
C ARG A 178 35.46 -5.24 -18.30
N ARG A 179 36.75 -4.84 -18.29
CA ARG A 179 37.65 -5.02 -17.14
C ARG A 179 37.10 -4.29 -15.91
N ILE A 180 37.19 -4.96 -14.76
CA ILE A 180 36.58 -4.55 -13.48
C ILE A 180 37.21 -3.25 -12.98
N GLY A 181 36.39 -2.23 -12.71
CA GLY A 181 36.81 -1.09 -11.87
C GLY A 181 36.79 -1.48 -10.39
N LYS A 182 37.70 -0.91 -9.58
CA LYS A 182 37.75 -1.11 -8.11
C LYS A 182 36.40 -0.73 -7.49
N HIS A 183 35.79 -1.68 -6.78
CA HIS A 183 34.47 -1.52 -6.17
C HIS A 183 34.59 -0.68 -4.88
N LYS A 184 33.77 0.37 -4.71
CA LYS A 184 33.64 1.04 -3.39
C LYS A 184 33.08 0.02 -2.38
N PRO A 185 33.57 -0.02 -1.12
CA PRO A 185 33.15 -1.00 -0.13
C PRO A 185 31.74 -0.66 0.37
N GLY A 186 30.73 -1.23 -0.29
CA GLY A 186 29.32 -1.12 0.10
C GLY A 186 28.84 -2.35 0.88
N ILE A 187 27.83 -2.11 1.72
CA ILE A 187 27.07 -2.96 2.67
C ILE A 187 26.89 -4.46 2.27
N ARG A 188 26.96 -4.81 0.98
CA ARG A 188 26.97 -6.20 0.46
C ARG A 188 28.10 -7.08 1.01
N SER A 189 29.25 -6.48 1.38
CA SER A 189 30.37 -7.22 1.98
C SER A 189 30.10 -7.61 3.44
N VAL A 190 29.39 -6.74 4.16
CA VAL A 190 29.04 -6.95 5.58
C VAL A 190 27.99 -8.05 5.69
N GLU A 191 26.95 -8.03 4.86
CA GLU A 191 25.84 -8.98 4.94
C GLU A 191 26.27 -10.42 4.61
N LYS A 192 27.15 -10.60 3.60
CA LYS A 192 27.76 -11.91 3.29
C LYS A 192 28.68 -12.38 4.41
N LYS A 193 29.49 -11.49 5.00
CA LYS A 193 30.37 -11.81 6.14
C LYS A 193 29.57 -12.19 7.39
N ILE A 194 28.52 -11.45 7.72
CA ILE A 194 27.60 -11.75 8.84
C ILE A 194 26.92 -13.10 8.61
N ARG A 195 26.39 -13.35 7.40
CA ARG A 195 25.76 -14.64 7.06
C ARG A 195 26.74 -15.81 7.21
N GLN A 196 27.95 -15.68 6.69
CA GLN A 196 28.99 -16.70 6.83
C GLN A 196 29.44 -16.87 8.28
N ARG A 197 29.45 -15.80 9.08
CA ARG A 197 29.77 -15.84 10.51
C ARG A 197 28.70 -16.59 11.30
N ILE A 198 27.41 -16.28 11.07
CA ILE A 198 26.29 -16.98 11.71
C ILE A 198 26.28 -18.46 11.35
N VAL A 199 26.49 -18.80 10.06
CA VAL A 199 26.57 -20.20 9.62
C VAL A 199 27.74 -20.93 10.30
N ARG A 200 28.90 -20.28 10.43
CA ARG A 200 30.07 -20.86 11.13
C ARG A 200 29.82 -21.07 12.61
N ILE A 201 29.24 -20.09 13.30
CA ILE A 201 28.87 -20.19 14.72
C ILE A 201 27.88 -21.35 14.92
N ARG A 202 26.85 -21.44 14.06
CA ARG A 202 25.88 -22.54 14.11
C ARG A 202 26.54 -23.91 13.88
N LYS A 203 27.43 -24.02 12.89
CA LYS A 203 28.16 -25.27 12.61
C LYS A 203 29.04 -25.69 13.80
N ARG A 204 29.75 -24.73 14.41
CA ARG A 204 30.59 -24.97 15.60
C ARG A 204 29.76 -25.43 16.79
N TYR A 205 28.67 -24.74 17.09
CA TYR A 205 27.77 -25.09 18.19
C TYR A 205 27.12 -26.47 17.98
N MET A 206 26.70 -26.80 16.75
CA MET A 206 26.17 -28.14 16.46
C MET A 206 27.24 -29.23 16.56
N GLY A 207 28.49 -28.95 16.17
CA GLY A 207 29.62 -29.86 16.35
C GLY A 207 29.88 -30.19 17.83
N GLN A 208 29.99 -29.16 18.68
CA GLN A 208 30.18 -29.33 20.13
C GLN A 208 29.05 -30.15 20.78
N ARG A 209 27.81 -30.00 20.30
CA ARG A 209 26.68 -30.80 20.80
C ARG A 209 26.76 -32.26 20.38
N ILE A 210 27.16 -32.53 19.14
CA ILE A 210 27.37 -33.91 18.65
C ILE A 210 28.50 -34.56 19.44
N GLU A 211 29.61 -33.85 19.67
CA GLU A 211 30.74 -34.31 20.49
C GLU A 211 30.31 -34.61 21.94
N ALA A 212 29.45 -33.79 22.51
CA ALA A 212 28.89 -33.99 23.84
C ALA A 212 27.71 -34.99 23.89
N GLY A 213 27.40 -35.70 22.80
CA GLY A 213 26.32 -36.70 22.74
C GLY A 213 24.90 -36.13 22.88
N LEU A 214 24.74 -34.81 22.73
CA LEU A 214 23.46 -34.12 22.88
C LEU A 214 22.66 -34.19 21.57
N PRO A 215 21.35 -34.49 21.62
CA PRO A 215 20.53 -34.52 20.41
C PRO A 215 20.52 -33.15 19.69
N PRO A 216 20.39 -33.15 18.34
CA PRO A 216 20.32 -31.92 17.56
C PRO A 216 19.14 -31.08 18.04
N TYR A 217 19.34 -29.76 18.07
CA TYR A 217 18.38 -28.82 18.65
C TYR A 217 17.03 -28.89 17.89
N VAL A 218 15.99 -29.45 18.53
CA VAL A 218 14.62 -29.53 17.98
C VAL A 218 13.96 -28.16 17.91
N TRP A 219 14.43 -27.20 18.72
CA TRP A 219 13.86 -25.86 18.78
C TRP A 219 14.51 -24.93 17.76
N GLY A 220 13.83 -24.70 16.63
CA GLY A 220 14.19 -23.58 15.75
C GLY A 220 14.13 -22.29 16.57
N GLY A 221 15.29 -21.68 16.83
CA GLY A 221 15.41 -20.50 17.70
C GLY A 221 14.51 -19.31 17.33
N PRO A 222 14.67 -18.15 18.00
CA PRO A 222 13.71 -17.02 17.97
C PRO A 222 13.43 -16.41 16.59
N TYR A 223 14.20 -16.78 15.57
CA TYR A 223 13.85 -16.54 14.17
C TYR A 223 13.24 -17.82 13.59
N PRO A 224 11.90 -17.93 13.47
CA PRO A 224 11.30 -18.98 12.68
C PRO A 224 11.89 -18.91 11.26
N GLN A 225 12.67 -19.93 10.90
CA GLN A 225 13.23 -20.06 9.57
C GLN A 225 12.07 -20.07 8.59
N TYR A 226 12.20 -19.28 7.52
CA TYR A 226 11.24 -19.14 6.43
C TYR A 226 10.99 -20.50 5.73
N GLY A 227 10.21 -21.35 6.38
CA GLY A 227 9.76 -22.66 5.91
C GLY A 227 8.23 -22.73 5.77
N ARG A 228 7.50 -21.63 6.01
CA ARG A 228 6.07 -21.60 5.69
C ARG A 228 5.91 -21.72 4.17
N LYS A 229 5.14 -22.73 3.72
CA LYS A 229 4.58 -22.76 2.36
C LYS A 229 3.99 -21.37 2.08
N ARG A 230 4.55 -20.65 1.11
CA ARG A 230 4.04 -19.32 0.73
C ARG A 230 2.57 -19.47 0.37
N SER A 231 1.72 -18.56 0.86
CA SER A 231 0.30 -18.57 0.51
C SER A 231 0.13 -18.48 -1.02
N LEU A 232 -0.92 -19.10 -1.55
CA LEU A 232 -1.28 -19.04 -2.97
C LEU A 232 -1.32 -17.60 -3.50
N PHE A 233 -1.74 -16.65 -2.66
CA PHE A 233 -1.74 -15.22 -2.97
C PHE A 233 -0.33 -14.67 -3.25
N ILE A 234 0.66 -15.03 -2.42
CA ILE A 234 2.05 -14.58 -2.60
C ILE A 234 2.67 -15.21 -3.85
N ARG A 235 2.37 -16.49 -4.15
CA ARG A 235 2.80 -17.11 -5.43
C ARG A 235 2.14 -16.45 -6.63
N GLY A 236 0.83 -16.19 -6.57
CA GLY A 236 0.09 -15.54 -7.65
C GLY A 236 0.60 -14.14 -7.95
N GLU A 237 0.94 -13.37 -6.91
CA GLU A 237 1.51 -12.03 -7.04
C GLU A 237 2.91 -12.07 -7.68
N MET A 238 3.71 -13.07 -7.31
CA MET A 238 5.02 -13.32 -7.90
C MET A 238 4.92 -13.70 -9.39
N TYR A 239 4.01 -14.61 -9.76
CA TYR A 239 3.79 -14.99 -11.16
C TYR A 239 3.25 -13.83 -12.00
N ARG A 240 2.32 -13.04 -11.45
CA ARG A 240 1.83 -11.82 -12.11
C ARG A 240 2.96 -10.84 -12.42
N ARG A 241 3.88 -10.63 -11.48
CA ARG A 241 5.07 -9.78 -11.70
C ARG A 241 5.99 -10.36 -12.78
N MET A 242 6.23 -11.67 -12.79
CA MET A 242 7.01 -12.33 -13.85
C MET A 242 6.39 -12.12 -15.24
N LEU A 243 5.06 -12.22 -15.35
CA LEU A 243 4.32 -12.00 -16.59
C LEU A 243 4.43 -10.55 -17.08
N ILE A 244 4.27 -9.57 -16.18
CA ILE A 244 4.45 -8.15 -16.50
C ILE A 244 5.87 -7.89 -17.03
N TYR A 245 6.89 -8.46 -16.39
CA TYR A 245 8.28 -8.32 -16.86
C TYR A 245 8.54 -8.99 -18.21
N SER A 246 7.87 -10.11 -18.49
CA SER A 246 7.96 -10.76 -19.80
C SER A 246 7.38 -9.89 -20.92
N PHE A 247 6.28 -9.18 -20.65
CA PHE A 247 5.65 -8.26 -21.60
C PHE A 247 6.50 -7.01 -21.83
N ASP A 248 7.10 -6.44 -20.78
CA ASP A 248 7.99 -5.28 -20.89
C ASP A 248 9.28 -5.60 -21.66
N GLU A 249 9.87 -6.78 -21.43
CA GLU A 249 11.01 -7.26 -22.24
C GLU A 249 10.62 -7.46 -23.71
N ARG A 250 9.44 -8.03 -23.98
CA ARG A 250 8.92 -8.21 -25.34
C ARG A 250 8.75 -6.87 -26.05
N ARG A 251 8.16 -5.87 -25.38
CA ARG A 251 8.02 -4.50 -25.92
C ARG A 251 9.38 -3.85 -26.19
N ARG A 252 10.33 -3.93 -25.26
CA ARG A 252 11.66 -3.33 -25.44
C ARG A 252 12.43 -3.98 -26.59
N ARG A 253 12.30 -5.30 -26.79
CA ARG A 253 12.88 -5.99 -27.96
C ARG A 253 12.21 -5.55 -29.26
N ALA A 254 10.89 -5.45 -29.28
CA ALA A 254 10.14 -4.96 -30.43
C ALA A 254 10.56 -3.52 -30.81
N GLU A 255 10.72 -2.62 -29.84
CA GLU A 255 11.23 -1.27 -30.09
C GLU A 255 12.66 -1.27 -30.62
N LYS A 256 13.55 -2.09 -30.04
CA LYS A 256 14.93 -2.19 -30.50
C LYS A 256 15.00 -2.71 -31.94
N LEU A 257 14.16 -3.71 -32.26
CA LEU A 257 14.02 -4.24 -33.61
C LEU A 257 13.44 -3.19 -34.57
N ARG A 258 12.44 -2.40 -34.14
CA ARG A 258 11.89 -1.28 -34.90
C ARG A 258 12.95 -0.23 -35.21
N LYS A 259 13.73 0.18 -34.20
CA LYS A 259 14.83 1.15 -34.36
C LYS A 259 15.92 0.61 -35.30
N ARG A 260 16.28 -0.67 -35.20
CA ARG A 260 17.19 -1.32 -36.14
C ARG A 260 16.63 -1.34 -37.56
N ARG A 261 15.37 -1.74 -37.73
CA ARG A 261 14.69 -1.72 -39.03
C ARG A 261 14.64 -0.31 -39.61
N GLN A 262 14.37 0.71 -38.80
CA GLN A 262 14.41 2.12 -39.22
C GLN A 262 15.83 2.56 -39.61
N ALA A 263 16.85 2.18 -38.84
CA ALA A 263 18.24 2.52 -39.14
C ALA A 263 18.78 1.80 -40.39
N VAL A 264 18.31 0.59 -40.65
CA VAL A 264 18.66 -0.24 -41.83
C VAL A 264 17.69 0.00 -43.00
N LYS A 265 16.65 0.83 -42.83
CA LYS A 265 15.71 1.19 -43.90
C LYS A 265 16.44 2.10 -44.91
N TRP A 266 17.22 1.48 -45.79
CA TRP A 266 17.71 2.13 -47.00
C TRP A 266 16.51 2.34 -47.93
N GLY A 267 16.38 3.56 -48.46
CA GLY A 267 15.26 3.95 -49.31
C GLY A 267 14.11 4.62 -48.53
N VAL A 268 14.30 5.89 -48.15
CA VAL A 268 13.63 7.08 -48.71
C VAL A 268 14.34 8.27 -48.07
N PHE A 269 15.40 8.76 -48.72
CA PHE A 269 15.96 10.06 -48.39
C PHE A 269 15.13 11.11 -49.12
N LYS A 270 14.34 11.91 -48.40
CA LYS A 270 13.81 13.16 -48.98
C LYS A 270 14.98 14.14 -49.03
N LEU A 271 15.66 14.20 -50.17
CA LEU A 271 16.59 15.29 -50.44
C LEU A 271 15.77 16.58 -50.40
N ARG A 272 16.10 17.49 -49.47
CA ARG A 272 15.60 18.87 -49.54
C ARG A 272 16.33 19.54 -50.69
N GLN A 273 15.87 19.31 -51.92
CA GLN A 273 16.26 20.12 -53.05
C GLN A 273 15.67 21.52 -52.80
N PRO A 274 16.45 22.61 -52.84
CA PRO A 274 15.86 23.94 -52.87
C PRO A 274 14.93 24.01 -54.08
N SER A 275 13.81 24.74 -53.98
CA SER A 275 12.94 24.96 -55.15
C SER A 275 13.73 25.78 -56.16
N VAL A 276 14.33 25.12 -57.14
CA VAL A 276 14.96 25.81 -58.26
C VAL A 276 13.81 26.41 -59.07
N PRO A 277 13.76 27.73 -59.27
CA PRO A 277 12.74 28.33 -60.12
C PRO A 277 12.89 27.72 -61.54
N PRO A 278 11.78 27.42 -62.26
CA PRO A 278 11.85 26.79 -63.58
C PRO A 278 12.85 27.49 -64.49
N ALA A 279 13.56 26.78 -65.37
CA ALA A 279 14.59 27.37 -66.24
C ALA A 279 14.12 28.63 -66.99
N LEU A 280 12.82 28.69 -67.34
CA LEU A 280 12.14 29.83 -67.96
C LEU A 280 12.17 31.11 -67.12
N THR A 281 12.11 30.99 -65.79
CA THR A 281 12.17 32.11 -64.85
C THR A 281 13.59 32.57 -64.51
N ALA A 282 14.60 31.79 -64.90
CA ALA A 282 16.02 32.16 -64.78
C ALA A 282 16.57 32.80 -66.07
N LEU A 283 15.75 32.94 -67.12
CA LEU A 283 16.14 33.59 -68.36
C LEU A 283 16.32 35.11 -68.16
N PRO A 284 17.30 35.74 -68.84
CA PRO A 284 17.42 37.19 -68.85
C PRO A 284 16.13 37.85 -69.36
N THR A 285 15.83 39.07 -68.88
CA THR A 285 14.60 39.79 -69.22
C THR A 285 14.45 40.09 -70.72
N TYR A 286 15.55 40.15 -71.45
CA TYR A 286 15.57 40.34 -72.91
C TYR A 286 15.38 39.04 -73.70
N HIS A 287 15.35 37.88 -73.05
CA HIS A 287 15.19 36.61 -73.74
C HIS A 287 13.77 36.49 -74.33
N PRO A 288 13.60 36.02 -75.57
CA PRO A 288 12.28 35.98 -76.24
C PRO A 288 11.26 35.09 -75.53
N LEU A 289 11.74 34.07 -74.80
CA LEU A 289 10.90 33.17 -73.99
C LEU A 289 10.68 33.64 -72.55
N TYR A 290 11.15 34.84 -72.19
CA TYR A 290 10.83 35.43 -70.89
C TYR A 290 9.32 35.72 -70.85
N PRO A 291 8.59 35.39 -69.76
CA PRO A 291 7.13 35.44 -69.73
C PRO A 291 6.52 36.80 -70.12
N GLY A 292 7.25 37.89 -69.90
CA GLY A 292 6.83 39.25 -70.28
C GLY A 292 6.93 39.58 -71.77
N ASN A 293 7.67 38.79 -72.55
CA ASN A 293 7.95 39.03 -73.97
C ASN A 293 7.17 38.09 -74.89
N LEU A 294 6.37 37.17 -74.33
CA LEU A 294 5.50 36.31 -75.12
C LEU A 294 4.40 37.16 -75.78
N PRO A 295 4.04 36.89 -77.05
CA PRO A 295 2.95 37.59 -77.71
C PRO A 295 1.67 37.37 -76.90
N LYS A 296 0.97 38.46 -76.61
CA LYS A 296 -0.32 38.44 -75.91
C LYS A 296 -1.44 37.96 -76.81
#